data_AF-A0A3P9PJQ3-F1
#
_entry.id   AF-A0A3P9PJQ3-F1
#
_cell.length_a   1.000
_cell.length_b   1.000
_cell.length_c   1.000
_cell.angle_alpha   90.00
_cell.angle_beta   90.00
_cell.angle_gamma   90.00
#
_symmetry.space_group_name_H-M   'P 1'
#
loop_
_entity.id
_entity.type
_entity.pdbx_description
1 polymer ?
#
loop_
_entity_poly.entity_id
_entity_poly.type
_entity_poly.pdbx_seq_one_letter_code
_entity_poly.pdbx_strand_id
1 'polypeptide(L)'
;QRVNVCDLVLNILFCPSSAEPLRSMLDNFDVLPFSSLQTHSVRRRDVQTEAHVEKLLSFNALQRNFRLYLRTNNEIFTEDFKAIVEDEDGQRRSFPVNRHNYFTGHVIGEENSRVQAHIDDHEFSAHILTDEAEYNIEPLWRFTSAPPDGRLLIYRSEDIRNISRLQQPSVCGYVASESAHLLPEGVRMATKESVFRGKRQVTDHKKNTCPMLLVADHRFYRYMGREEESTTINYLIELIDRVDDIYRNTSWDEEFSGYGVQIHFQLDLFLKYFTLYFELKYKLFKNICV
;
A
#
# COMPACT_ATOMS: atom_id res chain seq x y z
N GLN A 1 -55.91 33.74 5.21
CA GLN A 1 -54.75 33.41 4.37
C GLN A 1 -53.89 32.41 5.10
N ARG A 2 -53.73 31.22 4.53
CA ARG A 2 -52.81 30.18 4.99
C ARG A 2 -51.40 30.59 4.54
N VAL A 3 -50.45 30.61 5.46
CA VAL A 3 -49.03 30.43 5.16
C VAL A 3 -48.59 29.22 5.97
N ASN A 4 -47.89 28.33 5.27
CA ASN A 4 -47.79 26.90 5.49
C ASN A 4 -46.87 26.52 6.66
N VAL A 5 -47.25 25.44 7.34
CA VAL A 5 -46.45 24.67 8.31
C VAL A 5 -45.33 23.86 7.60
N CYS A 6 -44.98 24.20 6.36
CA CYS A 6 -43.98 23.49 5.56
C CYS A 6 -42.56 24.08 5.66
N ASP A 7 -42.38 25.28 6.22
CA ASP A 7 -41.05 25.92 6.29
C ASP A 7 -40.22 25.51 7.52
N LEU A 8 -40.76 24.70 8.44
CA LEU A 8 -40.03 24.27 9.65
C LEU A 8 -39.64 22.79 9.69
N VAL A 9 -39.99 22.01 8.66
CA VAL A 9 -39.69 20.55 8.61
C VAL A 9 -38.67 20.20 7.53
N LEU A 10 -38.27 21.15 6.67
CA LEU A 10 -37.38 20.89 5.54
C LEU A 10 -35.87 21.09 5.81
N ASN A 11 -35.44 21.15 7.08
CA ASN A 11 -34.02 21.23 7.47
C ASN A 11 -33.57 20.09 8.41
N ILE A 12 -34.34 19.00 8.52
CA ILE A 12 -33.99 17.82 9.35
C ILE A 12 -33.82 16.54 8.53
N LEU A 13 -33.98 16.56 7.19
CA LEU A 13 -33.71 15.39 6.37
C LEU A 13 -32.70 15.69 5.25
N PHE A 14 -31.67 14.84 5.20
CA PHE A 14 -30.60 14.73 4.21
C PHE A 14 -29.39 15.65 4.38
N CYS A 15 -28.66 15.45 5.48
CA CYS A 15 -27.23 15.20 5.28
C CYS A 15 -27.17 13.78 4.67
N PRO A 16 -26.72 13.58 3.42
CA PRO A 16 -26.42 12.22 2.98
C PRO A 16 -25.41 11.69 3.99
N SER A 17 -25.80 10.67 4.75
CA SER A 17 -24.89 9.94 5.61
C SER A 17 -23.67 9.62 4.75
N SER A 18 -22.49 10.09 5.14
CA SER A 18 -21.23 9.85 4.42
C SER A 18 -20.86 8.35 4.32
N ALA A 19 -21.78 7.47 4.72
CA ALA A 19 -21.68 6.03 4.79
C ALA A 19 -22.41 5.30 3.64
N GLU A 20 -23.30 5.93 2.86
CA GLU A 20 -24.01 5.24 1.76
C GLU A 20 -23.06 4.61 0.73
N PRO A 21 -22.00 5.30 0.25
CA PRO A 21 -21.02 4.68 -0.64
C PRO A 21 -20.27 3.52 0.02
N LEU A 22 -19.91 3.67 1.30
CA LEU A 22 -19.16 2.66 2.05
C LEU A 22 -19.98 1.39 2.27
N ARG A 23 -21.27 1.53 2.60
CA ARG A 23 -22.18 0.39 2.75
C ARG A 23 -22.38 -0.38 1.44
N SER A 24 -22.08 0.20 0.28
CA SER A 24 -22.08 -0.56 -0.98
C SER A 24 -20.85 -1.48 -1.13
N MET A 25 -19.77 -1.18 -0.41
CA MET A 25 -18.47 -1.85 -0.49
C MET A 25 -18.14 -2.71 0.74
N LEU A 26 -18.69 -2.40 1.91
CA LEU A 26 -18.34 -3.02 3.18
C LEU A 26 -19.59 -3.45 3.95
N ASP A 27 -19.58 -4.69 4.46
CA ASP A 27 -20.62 -5.23 5.32
C ASP A 27 -20.58 -4.65 6.74
N ASN A 28 -19.38 -4.57 7.31
CA ASN A 28 -19.13 -4.04 8.65
C ASN A 28 -17.87 -3.17 8.64
N PHE A 29 -17.94 -2.02 9.30
CA PHE A 29 -16.85 -1.07 9.41
C PHE A 29 -17.10 -0.06 10.53
N ASP A 30 -16.03 0.50 11.07
CA ASP A 30 -16.05 1.63 12.00
C ASP A 30 -15.36 2.85 11.36
N VAL A 31 -15.79 4.04 11.78
CA VAL A 31 -15.15 5.30 11.40
C VAL A 31 -14.76 6.05 12.66
N LEU A 32 -13.47 6.34 12.81
CA LEU A 32 -12.91 6.99 13.99
C LEU A 32 -12.11 8.24 13.60
N PRO A 33 -12.12 9.33 14.38
CA PRO A 33 -11.20 10.42 14.16
C PRO A 33 -9.76 10.00 14.52
N PHE A 34 -8.76 10.44 13.77
CA PHE A 34 -7.34 10.18 14.05
C PHE A 34 -6.94 10.59 15.48
N SER A 35 -7.54 11.67 16.01
CA SER A 35 -7.33 12.13 17.38
C SER A 35 -7.80 11.15 18.47
N SER A 36 -8.58 10.12 18.12
CA SER A 36 -9.00 9.07 19.07
C SER A 36 -7.91 8.01 19.31
N LEU A 37 -6.87 7.97 18.47
CA LEU A 37 -5.77 7.04 18.65
C LEU A 37 -4.87 7.49 19.80
N GLN A 38 -4.88 6.74 20.90
CA GLN A 38 -4.04 7.02 22.04
C GLN A 38 -2.61 6.59 21.73
N THR A 39 -1.72 7.56 21.52
CA THR A 39 -0.32 7.29 21.17
C THR A 39 0.61 7.66 22.32
N HIS A 40 1.43 6.71 22.76
CA HIS A 40 2.48 6.90 23.75
C HIS A 40 3.83 6.53 23.11
N SER A 41 4.70 7.52 22.90
CA SER A 41 6.07 7.26 22.44
C SER A 41 6.90 6.70 23.60
N VAL A 42 7.51 5.54 23.40
CA VAL A 42 8.41 4.92 24.36
C VAL A 42 9.83 5.20 23.89
N ARG A 43 10.58 6.03 24.61
CA ARG A 43 11.99 6.29 24.35
C ARG A 43 12.82 5.59 25.43
N ARG A 44 13.61 4.58 25.04
CA ARG A 44 14.59 3.98 25.96
C ARG A 44 15.67 5.02 26.29
N ARG A 45 16.06 5.09 27.57
CA ARG A 45 16.99 6.12 28.08
C ARG A 45 18.47 5.80 27.83
N ASP A 46 18.81 4.68 27.22
CA ASP A 46 20.19 4.28 26.97
C ASP A 46 20.63 4.48 25.51
N VAL A 47 21.71 5.26 25.39
CA VAL A 47 22.77 5.37 24.38
C VAL A 47 22.40 5.09 22.90
N GLN A 48 22.39 6.16 22.11
CA GLN A 48 22.62 6.23 20.66
C GLN A 48 21.69 5.42 19.75
N THR A 49 20.57 6.04 19.34
CA THR A 49 20.27 6.31 17.91
C THR A 49 18.89 6.96 17.82
N GLU A 50 18.78 8.11 17.17
CA GLU A 50 17.49 8.73 16.82
C GLU A 50 16.67 7.87 15.83
N ALA A 51 17.26 6.78 15.31
CA ALA A 51 16.72 5.92 14.27
C ALA A 51 15.73 4.84 14.73
N HIS A 52 15.60 4.57 16.04
CA HIS A 52 14.72 3.51 16.55
C HIS A 52 13.65 4.11 17.47
N VAL A 53 12.54 4.53 16.87
CA VAL A 53 11.38 5.04 17.62
C VAL A 53 10.42 3.89 17.90
N GLU A 54 10.11 3.69 19.18
CA GLU A 54 9.07 2.75 19.63
C GLU A 54 7.79 3.54 19.98
N LYS A 55 6.64 3.07 19.51
CA LYS A 55 5.33 3.65 19.79
C LYS A 55 4.37 2.59 20.32
N LEU A 56 3.66 2.93 21.38
CA LEU A 56 2.48 2.22 21.83
C LEU A 56 1.25 2.96 21.34
N LEU A 57 0.39 2.30 20.58
CA LEU A 57 -0.83 2.89 20.03
C LEU A 57 -2.05 2.09 20.49
N SER A 58 -3.12 2.76 20.91
CA SER A 58 -4.33 2.07 21.38
C SER A 58 -5.61 2.74 20.90
N PHE A 59 -6.59 1.92 20.49
CA PHE A 59 -7.89 2.38 20.02
C PHE A 59 -8.93 1.25 20.10
N ASN A 60 -10.21 1.62 20.10
CA ASN A 60 -11.31 0.66 20.06
C ASN A 60 -12.00 0.74 18.70
N ALA A 61 -12.10 -0.38 18.00
CA ALA A 61 -12.82 -0.50 16.73
C ALA A 61 -13.35 -1.92 16.57
N LEU A 62 -14.46 -2.08 15.86
CA LEU A 62 -15.10 -3.35 15.54
C LEU A 62 -15.34 -4.20 16.79
N GLN A 63 -15.77 -3.54 17.88
CA GLN A 63 -16.03 -4.15 19.20
C GLN A 63 -14.78 -4.78 19.85
N ARG A 64 -13.59 -4.39 19.40
CA ARG A 64 -12.30 -4.87 19.90
C ARG A 64 -11.42 -3.70 20.34
N ASN A 65 -10.60 -3.94 21.36
CA ASN A 65 -9.56 -3.00 21.80
C ASN A 65 -8.22 -3.42 21.20
N PHE A 66 -7.68 -2.60 20.31
CA PHE A 66 -6.36 -2.79 19.73
C PHE A 66 -5.32 -2.07 20.57
N ARG A 67 -4.28 -2.80 20.98
CA ARG A 67 -3.08 -2.23 21.57
C ARG A 67 -1.88 -2.68 20.76
N LEU A 68 -1.27 -1.76 20.04
CA LEU A 68 -0.20 -2.04 19.09
C LEU A 68 1.14 -1.63 19.71
N TYR A 69 2.12 -2.50 19.56
CA TYR A 69 3.52 -2.18 19.78
C TYR A 69 4.19 -2.00 18.42
N LEU A 70 4.68 -0.79 18.14
CA LEU A 70 5.24 -0.39 16.86
C LEU A 70 6.70 0.04 17.02
N ARG A 71 7.54 -0.32 16.05
CA ARG A 71 8.93 0.12 15.91
C ARG A 71 9.17 0.61 14.48
N THR A 72 10.09 1.55 14.30
CA THR A 72 10.47 2.03 12.97
C THR A 72 10.87 0.86 12.06
N ASN A 73 10.30 0.83 10.84
CA ASN A 73 10.60 -0.19 9.84
C ASN A 73 11.76 0.27 8.94
N ASN A 74 12.92 -0.36 9.13
CA ASN A 74 14.14 -0.03 8.39
C ASN A 74 14.36 -0.92 7.15
N GLU A 75 13.49 -1.90 6.91
CA GLU A 75 13.70 -2.93 5.89
C GLU A 75 13.06 -2.56 4.53
N ILE A 76 12.08 -1.64 4.52
CA ILE A 76 11.35 -1.20 3.31
C ILE A 76 12.29 -0.58 2.25
N PHE A 77 13.26 0.20 2.72
CA PHE A 77 14.05 1.10 1.88
C PHE A 77 15.51 0.67 1.82
N THR A 78 16.09 0.70 0.63
CA THR A 78 17.54 0.59 0.46
C THR A 78 18.24 1.85 0.99
N GLU A 79 19.54 1.77 1.28
CA GLU A 79 20.30 2.93 1.80
C GLU A 79 20.26 4.14 0.85
N ASP A 80 20.17 3.86 -0.45
CA ASP A 80 20.24 4.81 -1.56
C ASP A 80 18.89 5.09 -2.25
N PHE A 81 17.79 4.66 -1.63
CA PHE A 81 16.44 4.90 -2.12
C PHE A 81 16.19 6.39 -2.40
N LYS A 82 15.60 6.67 -3.58
CA LYS A 82 15.18 8.02 -3.99
C LYS A 82 13.78 7.98 -4.59
N ALA A 83 12.90 8.87 -4.13
CA ALA A 83 11.67 9.17 -4.83
C ALA A 83 11.93 10.31 -5.83
N ILE A 84 11.54 10.13 -7.08
CA ILE A 84 11.70 11.07 -8.18
C ILE A 84 10.32 11.45 -8.70
N VAL A 85 10.06 12.75 -8.79
CA VAL A 85 8.85 13.30 -9.41
C VAL A 85 9.24 13.94 -10.72
N GLU A 86 8.54 13.57 -11.79
CA GLU A 86 8.64 14.18 -13.10
C GLU A 86 7.42 15.09 -13.31
N ASP A 87 7.69 16.40 -13.43
CA ASP A 87 6.64 17.40 -13.60
C ASP A 87 6.06 17.46 -15.03
N GLU A 88 5.13 18.38 -15.25
CA GLU A 88 4.43 18.53 -16.54
C GLU A 88 5.35 18.92 -17.72
N ASP A 89 6.48 19.56 -17.40
CA ASP A 89 7.53 20.02 -18.33
C ASP A 89 8.60 18.94 -18.55
N GLY A 90 8.47 17.78 -17.88
CA GLY A 90 9.41 16.67 -17.97
C GLY A 90 10.67 16.85 -17.11
N GLN A 91 10.69 17.82 -16.21
CA GLN A 91 11.80 18.02 -15.27
C GLN A 91 11.68 17.04 -14.11
N ARG A 92 12.81 16.44 -13.76
CA ARG A 92 12.90 15.47 -12.67
C ARG A 92 13.47 16.11 -11.42
N ARG A 93 12.79 15.89 -10.30
CA ARG A 93 13.24 16.33 -8.97
C ARG A 93 13.13 15.23 -7.95
N SER A 94 14.04 15.24 -6.98
CA SER A 94 13.96 14.32 -5.85
C SER A 94 12.89 14.80 -4.86
N PHE A 95 12.05 13.88 -4.39
CA PHE A 95 11.12 14.10 -3.31
C PHE A 95 11.68 13.48 -2.01
N PRO A 96 11.79 14.24 -0.91
CA PRO A 96 12.29 13.72 0.34
C PRO A 96 11.23 12.87 1.04
N VAL A 97 11.50 11.59 1.24
CA VAL A 97 10.62 10.67 1.99
C VAL A 97 11.11 10.54 3.43
N ASN A 98 10.22 10.76 4.39
CA ASN A 98 10.55 10.56 5.81
C ASN A 98 10.43 9.07 6.18
N ARG A 99 11.56 8.37 6.16
CA ARG A 99 11.64 6.93 6.48
C ARG A 99 11.16 6.58 7.90
N HIS A 100 11.18 7.54 8.83
CA HIS A 100 10.78 7.33 10.23
C HIS A 100 9.26 7.27 10.43
N ASN A 101 8.48 7.55 9.39
CA ASN A 101 7.03 7.49 9.43
C ASN A 101 6.49 6.08 9.17
N TYR A 102 7.35 5.12 8.81
CA TYR A 102 6.97 3.74 8.54
C TYR A 102 7.33 2.85 9.71
N PHE A 103 6.38 2.03 10.14
CA PHE A 103 6.47 1.22 11.35
C PHE A 103 6.06 -0.23 11.05
N THR A 104 6.74 -1.15 11.74
CA THR A 104 6.36 -2.56 11.82
C THR A 104 6.13 -2.92 13.29
N GLY A 105 5.30 -3.92 13.57
CA GLY A 105 4.91 -4.21 14.95
C GLY A 105 4.03 -5.44 15.10
N HIS A 106 3.38 -5.52 16.26
CA HIS A 106 2.45 -6.59 16.63
C HIS A 106 1.39 -6.06 17.60
N VAL A 107 0.32 -6.84 17.78
CA VAL A 107 -0.73 -6.61 18.77
C VAL A 107 -0.29 -7.20 20.11
N ILE A 108 -0.37 -6.40 21.17
CA ILE A 108 0.11 -6.79 22.50
C ILE A 108 -0.82 -7.84 23.12
N GLY A 109 -0.29 -9.04 23.30
CA GLY A 109 -1.02 -10.19 23.83
C GLY A 109 -1.37 -11.24 22.78
N GLU A 110 -0.99 -11.04 21.52
CA GLU A 110 -1.24 -11.97 20.41
C GLU A 110 0.06 -12.38 19.74
N GLU A 111 0.42 -13.66 19.86
CA GLU A 111 1.76 -14.18 19.50
C GLU A 111 2.04 -14.14 17.99
N ASN A 112 1.04 -14.40 17.16
CA ASN A 112 1.19 -14.45 15.69
C ASN A 112 0.63 -13.19 15.00
N SER A 113 0.57 -12.08 15.73
CA SER A 113 0.08 -10.83 15.18
C SER A 113 1.19 -10.02 14.52
N ARG A 114 0.84 -9.32 13.44
CA ARG A 114 1.75 -8.45 12.70
C ARG A 114 1.04 -7.15 12.35
N VAL A 115 1.79 -6.07 12.41
CA VAL A 115 1.32 -4.75 12.03
C VAL A 115 2.30 -4.11 11.07
N GLN A 116 1.82 -3.59 9.95
CA GLN A 116 2.51 -2.53 9.20
C GLN A 116 1.70 -1.25 9.37
N ALA A 117 2.37 -0.14 9.63
CA ALA A 117 1.70 1.15 9.81
C ALA A 117 2.52 2.30 9.23
N HIS A 118 1.83 3.25 8.62
CA HIS A 118 2.39 4.54 8.27
C HIS A 118 1.72 5.62 9.13
N ILE A 119 2.54 6.44 9.79
CA ILE A 119 2.11 7.46 10.73
C ILE A 119 2.88 8.74 10.43
N ASP A 120 2.16 9.75 9.98
CA ASP A 120 2.67 11.12 9.85
C ASP A 120 1.83 12.10 10.70
N ASP A 121 2.00 13.41 10.49
CA ASP A 121 1.34 14.45 11.28
C ASP A 121 -0.17 14.56 11.01
N HIS A 122 -0.65 14.02 9.88
CA HIS A 122 -2.01 14.24 9.38
C HIS A 122 -2.74 12.95 9.01
N GLU A 123 -1.99 11.88 8.72
CA GLU A 123 -2.50 10.61 8.24
C GLU A 123 -1.99 9.44 9.09
N PHE A 124 -2.87 8.45 9.18
CA PHE A 124 -2.58 7.16 9.77
C PHE A 124 -3.16 6.08 8.87
N SER A 125 -2.33 5.12 8.53
CA SER A 125 -2.76 3.88 7.90
C SER A 125 -2.11 2.72 8.63
N ALA A 126 -2.83 1.62 8.74
CA ALA A 126 -2.28 0.40 9.31
C ALA A 126 -2.97 -0.83 8.73
N HIS A 127 -2.18 -1.88 8.61
CA HIS A 127 -2.62 -3.23 8.34
C HIS A 127 -2.29 -4.07 9.55
N ILE A 128 -3.28 -4.76 10.09
CA ILE A 128 -3.12 -5.63 11.25
C ILE A 128 -3.53 -7.03 10.84
N LEU A 129 -2.56 -7.94 10.82
CA LEU A 129 -2.79 -9.35 10.63
C LEU A 129 -2.80 -10.04 12.00
N THR A 130 -3.81 -10.87 12.24
CA THR A 130 -3.96 -11.69 13.45
C THR A 130 -4.36 -13.10 13.05
N ASP A 131 -4.34 -14.04 13.99
CA ASP A 131 -4.84 -15.40 13.74
C ASP A 131 -6.35 -15.42 13.44
N GLU A 132 -7.10 -14.42 13.91
CA GLU A 132 -8.55 -14.33 13.75
C GLU A 132 -8.96 -13.71 12.40
N ALA A 133 -8.33 -12.59 12.05
CA ALA A 133 -8.72 -11.79 10.89
C ALA A 133 -7.61 -10.81 10.47
N GLU A 134 -7.82 -10.25 9.28
CA GLU A 134 -7.05 -9.16 8.71
C GLU A 134 -7.84 -7.86 8.80
N TYR A 135 -7.26 -6.85 9.45
CA TYR A 135 -7.87 -5.53 9.66
C TYR A 135 -7.11 -4.46 8.87
N ASN A 136 -7.88 -3.58 8.23
CA ASN A 136 -7.40 -2.45 7.46
C ASN A 136 -7.85 -1.16 8.15
N ILE A 137 -6.89 -0.26 8.34
CA ILE A 137 -7.11 1.09 8.83
C ILE A 137 -6.57 2.03 7.76
N GLU A 138 -7.45 2.82 7.17
CA GLU A 138 -7.10 3.72 6.07
C GLU A 138 -7.74 5.09 6.25
N PRO A 139 -7.15 6.17 5.73
CA PRO A 139 -7.79 7.47 5.71
C PRO A 139 -9.16 7.41 4.99
N LEU A 140 -10.21 7.88 5.65
CA LEU A 140 -11.60 7.82 5.15
C LEU A 140 -11.76 8.54 3.80
N TRP A 141 -10.97 9.59 3.59
CA TRP A 141 -11.00 10.37 2.35
C TRP A 141 -10.71 9.52 1.11
N ARG A 142 -10.03 8.37 1.22
CA ARG A 142 -9.76 7.46 0.09
C ARG A 142 -11.05 6.87 -0.50
N PHE A 143 -12.13 6.85 0.27
CA PHE A 143 -13.39 6.20 -0.08
C PHE A 143 -14.56 7.19 -0.24
N THR A 144 -14.31 8.48 -0.02
CA THR A 144 -15.36 9.50 -0.06
C THR A 144 -14.90 10.71 -0.85
N SER A 145 -15.84 11.41 -1.49
CA SER A 145 -15.53 12.69 -2.16
C SER A 145 -15.42 13.86 -1.17
N ALA A 146 -15.48 13.60 0.14
CA ALA A 146 -15.38 14.65 1.15
C ALA A 146 -13.92 15.15 1.26
N PRO A 147 -13.72 16.41 1.66
CA PRO A 147 -12.40 16.89 2.06
C PRO A 147 -11.80 16.02 3.18
N PRO A 148 -10.48 15.84 3.25
CA PRO A 148 -9.83 15.15 4.35
C PRO A 148 -10.15 15.86 5.67
N ASP A 149 -10.68 15.11 6.65
CA ASP A 149 -11.02 15.62 7.98
C ASP A 149 -10.37 14.80 9.11
N GLY A 150 -9.35 14.02 8.76
CA GLY A 150 -8.61 13.17 9.69
C GLY A 150 -9.40 11.95 10.18
N ARG A 151 -10.57 11.63 9.62
CA ARG A 151 -11.26 10.37 9.93
C ARG A 151 -10.58 9.19 9.25
N LEU A 152 -10.61 8.06 9.94
CA LEU A 152 -10.08 6.77 9.56
C LEU A 152 -11.23 5.80 9.36
N LEU A 153 -11.16 5.00 8.31
CA LEU A 153 -12.02 3.87 8.05
C LEU A 153 -11.34 2.59 8.54
N ILE A 154 -12.05 1.81 9.34
CA ILE A 154 -11.55 0.57 9.93
C ILE A 154 -12.47 -0.57 9.54
N TYR A 155 -11.94 -1.60 8.88
CA TYR A 155 -12.74 -2.71 8.36
C TYR A 155 -11.90 -3.99 8.29
N ARG A 156 -12.57 -5.15 8.26
CA ARG A 156 -11.90 -6.43 8.01
C ARG A 156 -11.90 -6.75 6.53
N SER A 157 -10.86 -7.44 6.06
CA SER A 157 -10.79 -7.87 4.65
C SER A 157 -11.95 -8.80 4.27
N GLU A 158 -12.50 -9.56 5.22
CA GLU A 158 -13.68 -10.42 5.01
C GLU A 158 -14.99 -9.66 4.81
N ASP A 159 -15.08 -8.41 5.31
CA ASP A 159 -16.28 -7.59 5.19
C ASP A 159 -16.35 -6.87 3.83
N ILE A 160 -15.36 -7.05 2.94
CA ILE A 160 -15.37 -6.47 1.60
C ILE A 160 -16.41 -7.18 0.73
N ARG A 161 -17.42 -6.43 0.32
CA ARG A 161 -18.47 -6.90 -0.60
C ARG A 161 -17.92 -7.07 -2.00
N ASN A 162 -18.50 -8.02 -2.74
CA ASN A 162 -18.29 -8.16 -4.18
C ASN A 162 -16.83 -8.38 -4.60
N ILE A 163 -16.04 -9.15 -3.84
CA ILE A 163 -14.72 -9.61 -4.30
C ILE A 163 -14.84 -10.31 -5.68
N SER A 164 -15.97 -10.98 -5.93
CA SER A 164 -16.33 -11.58 -7.22
C SER A 164 -16.48 -10.59 -8.40
N ARG A 165 -16.64 -9.28 -8.16
CA ARG A 165 -16.59 -8.26 -9.24
C ARG A 165 -15.19 -8.07 -9.81
N LEU A 166 -14.14 -8.45 -9.07
CA LEU A 166 -12.78 -8.54 -9.64
C LEU A 166 -12.67 -9.67 -10.68
N GLN A 167 -13.62 -10.61 -10.70
CA GLN A 167 -13.75 -11.63 -11.75
C GLN A 167 -14.72 -11.22 -12.88
N GLN A 168 -15.33 -10.02 -12.82
CA GLN A 168 -16.10 -9.50 -13.95
C GLN A 168 -15.17 -8.88 -15.00
N PRO A 169 -15.37 -9.15 -16.30
CA PRO A 169 -14.49 -8.67 -17.37
C PRO A 169 -14.48 -7.13 -17.55
N SER A 170 -15.34 -6.41 -16.85
CA SER A 170 -15.44 -4.94 -16.87
C SER A 170 -14.60 -4.24 -15.79
N VAL A 171 -13.97 -4.99 -14.89
CA VAL A 171 -12.94 -4.49 -13.99
C VAL A 171 -11.58 -4.83 -14.61
N CYS A 172 -10.59 -3.94 -14.48
CA CYS A 172 -9.21 -4.18 -14.97
C CYS A 172 -8.58 -5.32 -14.15
N GLY A 173 -9.01 -6.55 -14.43
CA GLY A 173 -8.37 -7.77 -13.97
C GLY A 173 -7.18 -8.07 -14.86
N TYR A 174 -6.15 -8.68 -14.28
CA TYR A 174 -5.05 -9.25 -15.04
C TYR A 174 -5.62 -10.33 -15.98
N VAL A 175 -5.89 -9.96 -17.22
CA VAL A 175 -6.07 -10.94 -18.29
C VAL A 175 -4.68 -11.48 -18.53
N ALA A 176 -4.46 -12.75 -18.20
CA ALA A 176 -3.29 -13.48 -18.65
C ALA A 176 -3.33 -13.53 -20.19
N SER A 177 -2.95 -12.43 -20.84
CA SER A 177 -2.70 -12.41 -22.28
C SER A 177 -1.67 -13.50 -22.49
N GLU A 178 -1.97 -14.48 -23.34
CA GLU A 178 -1.09 -15.59 -23.64
C GLU A 178 0.35 -15.09 -23.74
N SER A 179 1.15 -15.55 -22.78
CA SER A 179 2.50 -15.06 -22.44
C SER A 179 3.48 -15.06 -23.62
N ALA A 180 3.07 -15.66 -24.74
CA ALA A 180 3.79 -15.68 -26.00
C ALA A 180 4.14 -14.30 -26.56
N HIS A 181 3.30 -13.26 -26.36
CA HIS A 181 3.50 -11.94 -27.00
C HIS A 181 4.26 -10.90 -26.16
N LEU A 182 4.46 -11.15 -24.86
CA LEU A 182 5.17 -10.23 -23.96
C LEU A 182 6.66 -10.54 -23.82
N LEU A 183 7.12 -11.65 -24.40
CA LEU A 183 8.54 -12.03 -24.44
C LEU A 183 9.18 -11.52 -25.74
N PRO A 184 10.35 -10.84 -25.68
CA PRO A 184 11.09 -10.44 -26.88
C PRO A 184 11.30 -11.64 -27.81
N GLU A 185 11.31 -11.42 -29.12
CA GLU A 185 11.50 -12.50 -30.12
C GLU A 185 12.77 -13.33 -29.90
N GLY A 186 13.77 -12.80 -29.18
CA GLY A 186 14.96 -13.55 -28.74
C GLY A 186 14.67 -14.72 -27.79
N VAL A 187 13.53 -14.74 -27.10
CA VAL A 187 13.09 -15.87 -26.24
C VAL A 187 12.27 -16.89 -27.03
N ARG A 188 11.65 -16.48 -28.15
CA ARG A 188 10.86 -17.36 -29.02
C ARG A 188 11.70 -18.36 -29.81
N MET A 189 13.02 -18.15 -29.90
CA MET A 189 13.96 -19.10 -30.50
C MET A 189 14.53 -20.15 -29.54
N ALA A 190 14.16 -20.13 -28.25
CA ALA A 190 14.62 -21.12 -27.26
C ALA A 190 13.64 -22.29 -27.03
N THR A 191 12.50 -22.33 -27.75
CA THR A 191 11.51 -23.42 -27.69
C THR A 191 11.62 -24.44 -28.83
N LYS A 192 12.76 -24.48 -29.52
CA LYS A 192 13.23 -25.70 -30.19
C LYS A 192 14.42 -26.20 -29.41
N GLU A 193 14.31 -27.46 -28.96
CA GLU A 193 15.32 -28.23 -28.25
C GLU A 193 16.76 -27.87 -28.65
N SER A 194 17.32 -26.90 -27.95
CA SER A 194 18.75 -26.82 -27.73
C SER A 194 18.89 -26.77 -26.23
N VAL A 195 19.32 -27.90 -25.67
CA VAL A 195 19.82 -27.96 -24.31
C VAL A 195 21.05 -27.06 -24.28
N PHE A 196 20.85 -25.75 -24.08
CA PHE A 196 21.86 -24.95 -23.45
C PHE A 196 22.03 -25.56 -22.07
N ARG A 197 23.04 -26.42 -21.94
CA ARG A 197 23.54 -26.93 -20.68
C ARG A 197 24.21 -25.74 -19.99
N GLY A 198 23.39 -24.77 -19.56
CA GLY A 198 23.79 -23.82 -18.55
C GLY A 198 24.22 -24.63 -17.35
N LYS A 199 25.40 -24.35 -16.80
CA LYS A 199 25.73 -24.81 -15.45
C LYS A 199 24.49 -24.53 -14.59
N ARG A 200 23.97 -25.53 -13.87
CA ARG A 200 23.08 -25.27 -12.75
C ARG A 200 23.85 -24.30 -11.86
N GLN A 201 23.56 -23.00 -11.95
CA GLN A 201 24.03 -22.08 -10.93
C GLN A 201 23.34 -22.55 -9.67
N VAL A 202 24.14 -22.85 -8.65
CA VAL A 202 23.63 -23.05 -7.31
C VAL A 202 22.93 -21.74 -6.97
N THR A 203 21.60 -21.80 -6.80
CA THR A 203 20.81 -20.64 -6.41
C THR A 203 21.38 -20.13 -5.09
N ASP A 204 21.83 -18.89 -5.07
CA ASP A 204 22.33 -18.30 -3.84
C ASP A 204 21.13 -17.86 -3.01
N HIS A 205 20.68 -18.72 -2.09
CA HIS A 205 19.57 -18.43 -1.17
C HIS A 205 19.86 -17.22 -0.25
N LYS A 206 21.08 -16.67 -0.26
CA LYS A 206 21.39 -15.38 0.39
C LYS A 206 20.83 -14.18 -0.38
N LYS A 207 20.49 -14.35 -1.67
CA LYS A 207 19.86 -13.34 -2.51
C LYS A 207 18.36 -13.59 -2.58
N ASN A 208 17.69 -13.33 -1.46
CA ASN A 208 16.26 -13.54 -1.32
C ASN A 208 15.44 -12.26 -1.50
N THR A 209 16.02 -11.15 -1.96
CA THR A 209 15.33 -9.87 -2.08
C THR A 209 15.44 -9.34 -3.51
N CYS A 210 14.30 -9.12 -4.18
CA CYS A 210 14.28 -8.56 -5.53
C CYS A 210 14.11 -7.04 -5.49
N PRO A 211 15.03 -6.27 -6.10
CA PRO A 211 14.90 -4.83 -6.22
C PRO A 211 13.81 -4.42 -7.22
N MET A 212 12.89 -3.57 -6.80
CA MET A 212 11.76 -3.12 -7.64
C MET A 212 11.84 -1.63 -7.97
N LEU A 213 11.58 -1.29 -9.24
CA LEU A 213 11.31 0.08 -9.71
C LEU A 213 9.79 0.30 -9.66
N LEU A 214 9.36 1.31 -8.90
CA LEU A 214 7.94 1.66 -8.79
C LEU A 214 7.62 2.85 -9.67
N VAL A 215 6.52 2.75 -10.42
CA VAL A 215 6.06 3.81 -11.32
C VAL A 215 4.58 4.07 -11.11
N ALA A 216 4.23 5.32 -10.83
CA ALA A 216 2.85 5.79 -10.85
C ALA A 216 2.63 6.75 -12.02
N ASP A 217 1.55 6.48 -12.76
CA ASP A 217 1.12 7.36 -13.84
C ASP A 217 0.27 8.53 -13.32
N HIS A 218 -0.03 9.47 -14.21
CA HIS A 218 -0.84 10.63 -13.88
C HIS A 218 -2.26 10.27 -13.40
N ARG A 219 -2.82 9.15 -13.87
CA ARG A 219 -4.14 8.71 -13.41
C ARG A 219 -4.08 8.29 -11.94
N PHE A 220 -3.05 7.55 -11.55
CA PHE A 220 -2.81 7.16 -10.18
C PHE A 220 -2.59 8.39 -9.29
N TYR A 221 -1.71 9.31 -9.70
CA TYR A 221 -1.50 10.60 -9.03
C TYR A 221 -2.82 11.36 -8.80
N ARG A 222 -3.66 11.44 -9.84
CA ARG A 222 -4.90 12.21 -9.78
C ARG A 222 -5.96 11.58 -8.88
N TYR A 223 -6.19 10.28 -9.01
CA TYR A 223 -7.33 9.62 -8.35
C TYR A 223 -6.97 8.94 -7.04
N MET A 224 -5.80 8.30 -6.94
CA MET A 224 -5.34 7.68 -5.68
C MET A 224 -4.57 8.68 -4.82
N GLY A 225 -3.75 9.50 -5.48
CA GLY A 225 -2.92 10.52 -4.84
C GLY A 225 -3.59 11.85 -4.58
N ARG A 226 -4.81 12.08 -5.08
CA ARG A 226 -5.54 13.37 -5.01
C ARG A 226 -4.75 14.58 -5.52
N GLU A 227 -3.91 14.37 -6.53
CA GLU A 227 -3.03 15.42 -7.04
C GLU A 227 -2.01 15.90 -5.98
N GLU A 228 -1.70 15.07 -4.99
CA GLU A 228 -0.72 15.31 -3.96
C GLU A 228 0.44 14.28 -4.03
N GLU A 229 1.67 14.79 -4.08
CA GLU A 229 2.87 13.96 -4.25
C GLU A 229 3.17 13.12 -3.02
N SER A 230 3.10 13.71 -1.83
CA SER A 230 3.27 13.04 -0.53
C SER A 230 2.33 11.84 -0.43
N THR A 231 1.03 12.09 -0.63
CA THR A 231 0.00 11.05 -0.59
C THR A 231 0.25 9.95 -1.61
N THR A 232 0.61 10.31 -2.84
CA THR A 232 0.86 9.32 -3.89
C THR A 232 2.06 8.43 -3.58
N ILE A 233 3.17 9.05 -3.18
CA ILE A 233 4.43 8.36 -2.88
C ILE A 233 4.26 7.48 -1.64
N ASN A 234 3.66 8.02 -0.58
CA ASN A 234 3.41 7.29 0.65
C ASN A 234 2.51 6.08 0.41
N TYR A 235 1.43 6.24 -0.37
CA TYR A 235 0.55 5.14 -0.74
C TYR A 235 1.28 4.01 -1.49
N LEU A 236 2.16 4.34 -2.44
CA LEU A 236 2.93 3.34 -3.17
C LEU A 236 3.90 2.59 -2.26
N ILE A 237 4.53 3.29 -1.32
CA ILE A 237 5.44 2.66 -0.35
C ILE A 237 4.64 1.74 0.58
N GLU A 238 3.50 2.19 1.11
CA GLU A 238 2.58 1.39 1.93
C GLU A 238 2.14 0.11 1.18
N LEU A 239 1.81 0.22 -0.11
CA LEU A 239 1.39 -0.91 -0.93
C LEU A 239 2.52 -1.96 -1.03
N ILE A 240 3.75 -1.52 -1.27
CA ILE A 240 4.87 -2.44 -1.48
C ILE A 240 5.36 -3.07 -0.18
N ASP A 241 5.29 -2.36 0.94
CA ASP A 241 5.58 -2.94 2.26
C ASP A 241 4.63 -4.13 2.55
N ARG A 242 3.34 -3.99 2.21
CA ARG A 242 2.36 -5.10 2.33
C ARG A 242 2.66 -6.25 1.37
N VAL A 243 3.07 -5.95 0.14
CA VAL A 243 3.45 -6.98 -0.85
C VAL A 243 4.70 -7.75 -0.39
N ASP A 244 5.72 -7.07 0.15
CA ASP A 244 6.92 -7.72 0.67
C ASP A 244 6.59 -8.75 1.75
N ASP A 245 5.70 -8.41 2.68
CA ASP A 245 5.30 -9.32 3.75
C ASP A 245 4.63 -10.61 3.20
N ILE A 246 3.75 -10.47 2.20
CA ILE A 246 3.12 -11.63 1.53
C ILE A 246 4.20 -12.50 0.88
N TYR A 247 5.13 -11.90 0.14
CA TYR A 247 6.19 -12.65 -0.54
C TYR A 247 7.08 -13.39 0.45
N ARG A 248 7.53 -12.71 1.52
CA ARG A 248 8.42 -13.31 2.53
C ARG A 248 7.76 -14.44 3.30
N ASN A 249 6.46 -14.35 3.54
CA ASN A 249 5.72 -15.37 4.27
C ASN A 249 5.19 -16.52 3.38
N THR A 250 5.29 -16.38 2.06
CA THR A 250 4.90 -17.43 1.13
C THR A 250 6.07 -18.37 0.86
N SER A 251 5.84 -19.68 1.05
CA SER A 251 6.76 -20.72 0.56
C SER A 251 6.32 -21.15 -0.84
N TRP A 252 7.23 -21.01 -1.81
CA TRP A 252 6.96 -21.32 -3.21
C TRP A 252 7.41 -22.74 -3.57
N ASP A 253 8.36 -23.31 -2.81
CA ASP A 253 8.80 -24.71 -2.83
C ASP A 253 9.66 -25.01 -1.57
N GLU A 254 10.10 -26.26 -1.36
CA GLU A 254 10.99 -26.67 -0.26
C GLU A 254 12.30 -25.85 -0.22
N GLU A 255 12.80 -25.39 -1.38
CA GLU A 255 14.01 -24.58 -1.52
C GLU A 255 13.76 -23.06 -1.57
N PHE A 256 12.49 -22.63 -1.74
CA PHE A 256 12.14 -21.22 -2.02
C PHE A 256 11.18 -20.65 -0.98
N SER A 257 11.72 -20.35 0.21
CA SER A 257 11.01 -19.68 1.31
C SER A 257 11.74 -18.39 1.72
N GLY A 258 11.00 -17.41 2.24
CA GLY A 258 11.60 -16.16 2.74
C GLY A 258 12.07 -15.18 1.66
N TYR A 259 11.56 -15.30 0.43
CA TYR A 259 11.86 -14.37 -0.66
C TYR A 259 10.99 -13.13 -0.53
N GLY A 260 11.58 -11.94 -0.55
CA GLY A 260 10.90 -10.66 -0.45
C GLY A 260 11.15 -9.74 -1.64
N VAL A 261 10.49 -8.60 -1.62
CA VAL A 261 10.72 -7.47 -2.51
C VAL A 261 11.19 -6.27 -1.70
N GLN A 262 12.13 -5.51 -2.23
CA GLN A 262 12.54 -4.26 -1.59
C GLN A 262 12.50 -3.14 -2.63
N ILE A 263 12.09 -1.95 -2.18
CA ILE A 263 12.07 -0.78 -3.04
C ILE A 263 13.52 -0.35 -3.25
N HIS A 264 14.01 -0.49 -4.47
CA HIS A 264 15.41 -0.29 -4.78
C HIS A 264 15.60 0.77 -5.85
N PHE A 265 16.62 1.60 -5.61
CA PHE A 265 17.09 2.74 -6.39
C PHE A 265 16.09 3.87 -6.66
N GLN A 266 14.84 3.60 -7.04
CA GLN A 266 13.99 4.67 -7.58
C GLN A 266 12.48 4.39 -7.52
N LEU A 267 11.70 5.40 -7.15
CA LEU A 267 10.25 5.49 -7.37
C LEU A 267 9.99 6.69 -8.30
N ASP A 268 9.39 6.46 -9.46
CA ASP A 268 9.07 7.50 -10.44
C ASP A 268 7.57 7.85 -10.40
N LEU A 269 7.25 9.10 -10.08
CA LEU A 269 5.90 9.66 -10.17
C LEU A 269 5.81 10.59 -11.39
N PHE A 270 4.92 10.29 -12.33
CA PHE A 270 4.70 11.09 -13.54
C PHE A 270 3.43 11.94 -13.44
N LEU A 271 3.56 13.27 -13.52
CA LEU A 271 2.41 14.18 -13.46
C LEU A 271 1.68 14.38 -14.81
N LYS A 272 2.01 13.61 -15.86
CA LYS A 272 1.40 13.72 -17.19
C LYS A 272 0.96 12.37 -17.78
N TYR A 273 -0.05 12.40 -18.67
CA TYR A 273 -0.46 11.24 -19.47
C TYR A 273 0.64 10.83 -20.45
N PHE A 274 1.53 9.94 -20.05
CA PHE A 274 2.52 9.33 -20.94
C PHE A 274 2.05 7.96 -21.42
N THR A 275 1.14 7.94 -22.39
CA THR A 275 0.66 6.69 -23.01
C THR A 275 1.72 6.01 -23.89
N LEU A 276 2.74 6.75 -24.36
CA LEU A 276 3.76 6.26 -25.31
C LEU A 276 5.15 5.97 -24.68
N TYR A 277 5.42 6.41 -23.44
CA TYR A 277 6.72 6.22 -22.79
C TYR A 277 6.80 4.93 -21.95
N PHE A 278 5.65 4.36 -21.59
CA PHE A 278 5.56 3.15 -20.77
C PHE A 278 6.17 1.93 -21.49
N GLU A 279 5.97 1.77 -22.81
CA GLU A 279 6.53 0.63 -23.56
C GLU A 279 8.07 0.65 -23.68
N LEU A 280 8.69 1.82 -23.78
CA LEU A 280 10.13 1.95 -24.01
C LEU A 280 10.96 1.77 -22.74
N LYS A 281 10.50 2.27 -21.58
CA LYS A 281 11.19 2.03 -20.29
C LYS A 281 11.07 0.57 -19.85
N TYR A 282 9.91 -0.07 -20.00
CA TYR A 282 9.74 -1.49 -19.63
C TYR A 282 10.60 -2.45 -20.45
N LYS A 283 10.89 -2.13 -21.71
CA LYS A 283 11.75 -2.96 -22.58
C LYS A 283 13.22 -2.99 -22.14
N LEU A 284 13.70 -2.00 -21.40
CA LEU A 284 15.10 -1.93 -20.94
C LEU A 284 15.37 -2.68 -19.62
N PHE A 285 14.34 -2.93 -18.79
CA PHE A 285 14.52 -3.40 -17.41
C PHE A 285 14.38 -4.92 -17.21
N LYS A 286 14.41 -5.71 -18.29
CA LYS A 286 14.15 -7.15 -18.24
C LYS A 286 15.26 -8.04 -17.66
N ASN A 287 16.27 -7.46 -17.00
CA ASN A 287 17.43 -8.19 -16.46
C ASN A 287 17.74 -7.82 -15.00
N ILE A 288 16.76 -7.85 -14.09
CA ILE A 288 17.03 -7.65 -12.65
C ILE A 288 16.24 -8.61 -11.76
N CYS A 289 16.16 -9.88 -12.15
CA CYS A 289 16.06 -10.95 -11.16
C CYS A 289 16.59 -12.24 -11.82
N VAL A 290 17.87 -12.53 -11.52
CA VAL A 290 18.56 -13.81 -11.75
C VAL A 290 19.41 -14.09 -10.52
#